data_AF-A0A0Q7NTB5-F1
#
_entry.id   AF-A0A0Q7NTB5-F1
#
_cell.length_a   1.000
_cell.length_b   1.000
_cell.length_c   1.000
_cell.angle_alpha   90.00
_cell.angle_beta   90.00
_cell.angle_gamma   90.00
#
_symmetry.space_group_name_H-M   'P 1'
#
loop_
_entity.id
_entity.type
_entity.pdbx_description
1 polymer ?
#
loop_
_entity_poly.entity_id
_entity_poly.type
_entity_poly.pdbx_seq_one_letter_code
_entity_poly.pdbx_strand_id
1 'polypeptide(L)' 'MNEDGRSPRPEEPDIHLTIQFSCVRVDFVACLTAALVFVCDVTARRPGTVVVDFRHCAGLPRLPNERLYLLP' A
#
# COMPACT_ATOMS: atom_id res chain seq x y z
N MET A 1 22.96 -4.17 -0.37
CA MET A 1 22.24 -3.03 -0.98
C MET A 1 20.80 -3.48 -1.13
N ASN A 2 19.91 -3.03 -0.25
CA ASN A 2 18.52 -3.51 -0.24
C ASN A 2 17.77 -2.84 -1.39
N GLU A 3 17.38 -3.63 -2.38
CA GLU A 3 16.54 -3.20 -3.51
C GLU A 3 15.05 -3.08 -3.10
N ASP A 4 14.72 -3.35 -1.84
CA ASP A 4 13.36 -3.32 -1.26
C ASP A 4 12.69 -1.93 -1.21
N GLY A 5 13.41 -0.86 -1.57
CA GLY A 5 12.86 0.50 -1.60
C GLY A 5 12.23 0.89 -2.94
N ARG A 6 12.39 0.09 -4.00
CA ARG A 6 11.98 0.48 -5.35
C ARG A 6 10.61 -0.10 -5.67
N SER A 7 9.71 0.77 -6.15
CA SER A 7 8.39 0.34 -6.64
C SER A 7 8.53 -0.81 -7.65
N PRO A 8 7.78 -1.90 -7.47
CA PRO A 8 7.74 -3.00 -8.44
C PRO A 8 7.09 -2.57 -9.77
N ARG A 9 6.40 -1.42 -9.80
CA ARG A 9 5.96 -0.72 -11.01
C ARG A 9 6.44 0.74 -10.98
N PRO A 10 7.65 1.04 -11.46
CA PRO A 10 8.21 2.39 -11.43
C PRO A 10 7.47 3.37 -12.35
N GLU A 11 6.65 2.86 -13.27
CA GLU A 11 5.81 3.64 -14.18
C GLU A 11 4.54 4.18 -13.50
N GLU A 12 4.14 3.60 -12.37
CA GLU A 12 2.97 4.01 -11.61
C GLU A 12 3.35 4.96 -10.48
N PRO A 13 2.48 5.92 -10.13
CA PRO A 13 2.71 6.78 -9.00
C PRO A 13 2.66 5.96 -7.69
N ASP A 14 3.53 6.35 -6.78
CA ASP A 14 3.51 5.90 -5.40
C ASP A 14 2.37 6.59 -4.63
N ILE A 15 1.57 5.79 -3.95
CA ILE A 15 0.35 6.18 -3.25
C ILE A 15 0.53 5.92 -1.75
N HIS A 16 0.09 6.87 -0.93
CA HIS A 16 0.08 6.73 0.52
C HIS A 16 -1.14 5.91 0.95
N LEU A 17 -0.87 4.73 1.49
CA LEU A 17 -1.86 3.85 2.10
C LEU A 17 -1.90 4.07 3.59
N THR A 18 -3.05 4.49 4.11
CA THR A 18 -3.33 4.51 5.55
C THR A 18 -4.27 3.37 5.89
N ILE A 19 -3.84 2.47 6.76
CA ILE A 19 -4.61 1.33 7.20
C ILE A 19 -5.00 1.55 8.65
N GLN A 20 -6.31 1.59 8.92
CA GLN A 20 -6.85 1.82 10.25
C GLN A 20 -7.67 0.60 10.73
N PHE A 21 -7.19 -0.01 11.81
CA PHE A 21 -7.85 -1.12 12.49
C PHE A 21 -8.12 -0.75 13.94
N SER A 22 -9.38 -0.64 14.36
CA SER A 22 -9.79 -0.34 15.75
C SER A 22 -9.03 0.82 16.42
N CYS A 23 -7.85 0.55 17.01
CA CYS A 23 -6.99 1.53 17.70
C CYS A 23 -5.59 1.69 17.06
N VAL A 24 -5.32 1.04 15.93
CA VAL A 24 -4.02 1.04 15.25
C VAL A 24 -4.18 1.73 13.90
N ARG A 25 -3.29 2.69 13.63
CA ARG A 25 -3.10 3.30 12.32
C ARG A 25 -1.70 2.97 11.84
N VAL A 26 -1.58 2.51 10.61
CA VAL A 26 -0.30 2.23 9.96
C VAL A 26 -0.29 2.87 8.58
N ASP A 27 0.82 3.52 8.25
CA ASP A 27 1.00 4.27 7.01
C ASP A 27 2.09 3.59 6.15
N PHE A 28 1.78 3.31 4.89
CA PHE A 28 2.66 2.68 3.91
C PHE A 28 2.65 3.44 2.59
N VAL A 29 3.63 3.16 1.73
CA VAL A 29 3.62 3.54 0.32
C VAL A 29 3.57 2.30 -0.58
N ALA A 30 2.73 2.34 -1.62
CA ALA A 30 2.65 1.30 -2.64
C ALA A 30 2.34 1.92 -4.01
N CYS A 31 2.59 1.20 -5.09
CA CYS A 31 2.18 1.64 -6.41
C CYS A 31 0.66 1.59 -6.52
N LEU A 32 0.10 2.39 -7.42
CA LEU A 32 -1.34 2.50 -7.61
C LEU A 32 -2.04 1.14 -7.75
N THR A 33 -1.51 0.24 -8.58
CA THR A 33 -2.12 -1.08 -8.77
C THR A 33 -2.13 -1.89 -7.48
N ALA A 34 -0.99 -1.99 -6.79
CA ALA A 34 -0.89 -2.77 -5.55
C ALA A 34 -1.77 -2.19 -4.44
N ALA A 35 -1.85 -0.85 -4.34
CA ALA A 35 -2.73 -0.15 -3.41
C ALA A 35 -4.20 -0.50 -3.63
N LEU A 36 -4.67 -0.50 -4.87
CA LEU A 36 -6.06 -0.82 -5.20
C LEU A 36 -6.40 -2.28 -4.90
N VAL A 37 -5.53 -3.22 -5.31
CA VAL A 37 -5.75 -4.66 -5.04
C VAL A 37 -5.72 -4.93 -3.53
N PHE A 38 -4.81 -4.30 -2.79
CA PHE A 38 -4.74 -4.41 -1.33
C PHE A 38 -6.04 -3.96 -0.66
N VAL A 39 -6.61 -2.81 -1.07
CA VAL A 39 -7.89 -2.30 -0.54
C VAL A 39 -9.02 -3.31 -0.77
N CYS A 40 -9.13 -3.85 -2.00
CA CYS A 40 -10.13 -4.86 -2.34
C CYS A 40 -9.98 -6.13 -1.48
N ASP A 41 -8.75 -6.64 -1.33
CA ASP A 41 -8.49 -7.86 -0.57
C ASP A 41 -8.77 -7.68 0.94
N VAL A 42 -8.34 -6.55 1.53
CA VAL A 42 -8.57 -6.27 2.94
C VAL A 42 -10.03 -6.04 3.23
N THR A 43 -10.75 -5.28 2.40
CA THR A 43 -12.18 -5.04 2.58
C THR A 43 -13.02 -6.32 2.40
N ALA A 44 -12.57 -7.26 1.57
CA ALA A 44 -13.21 -8.57 1.43
C ALA A 44 -12.97 -9.49 2.65
N ARG A 45 -11.80 -9.41 3.30
CA ARG A 45 -11.39 -10.36 4.34
C ARG A 45 -11.56 -9.86 5.77
N ARG A 46 -11.54 -8.56 6.01
CA ARG A 46 -11.50 -7.99 7.37
C ARG A 46 -12.41 -6.76 7.53
N PRO A 47 -13.17 -6.67 8.63
CA PRO A 47 -13.79 -5.40 9.01
C PRO A 47 -12.70 -4.42 9.43
N GLY A 48 -12.49 -3.38 8.63
CA GLY A 48 -11.49 -2.34 8.85
C GLY A 48 -11.67 -1.18 7.88
N THR A 49 -11.00 -0.06 8.15
CA THR A 49 -11.02 1.10 7.26
C THR A 49 -9.66 1.22 6.59
N VAL A 50 -9.63 1.08 5.27
CA VAL A 50 -8.44 1.39 4.47
C VAL A 50 -8.70 2.72 3.77
N VAL A 51 -7.82 3.68 3.99
CA VAL A 51 -7.87 5.00 3.35
C VAL A 51 -6.70 5.10 2.38
N VAL A 52 -7.02 5.45 1.14
CA VAL A 52 -6.05 5.74 0.10
C VAL A 52 -5.96 7.25 -0.03
N ASP A 53 -4.77 7.81 0.15
CA ASP A 53 -4.51 9.24 -0.01
C ASP A 53 -3.33 9.45 -0.98
N PHE A 54 -3.36 10.53 -1.75
CA PHE A 54 -2.30 10.92 -2.68
C PHE A 54 -1.27 11.84 -2.02
N ARG A 55 -1.13 11.79 -0.69
CA ARG A 55 -0.19 12.66 0.04
C ARG A 55 1.26 12.31 -0.24
N HIS A 56 2.12 13.21 0.22
CA HIS A 56 3.56 13.08 0.17
C HIS A 56 4.03 11.76 0.81
N CYS A 57 4.59 10.87 0.00
CA CYS A 57 4.99 9.51 0.41
C CYS A 57 6.42 9.44 1.00
N ALA A 58 7.10 10.58 1.17
CA ALA A 58 8.50 10.58 1.60
C ALA A 58 8.65 10.06 3.05
N GLY A 59 9.57 9.11 3.24
CA GLY A 59 9.87 8.53 4.55
C GLY A 59 8.91 7.44 5.03
N LEU A 60 7.89 7.08 4.23
CA LEU A 60 7.01 5.97 4.55
C LEU A 60 7.63 4.62 4.13
N PRO A 61 7.41 3.55 4.92
CA PRO A 61 7.81 2.21 4.53
C PRO A 61 6.99 1.72 3.33
N ARG A 62 7.62 0.95 2.43
CA ARG A 62 6.92 0.27 1.34
C ARG A 62 5.94 -0.77 1.92
N LEU A 63 4.80 -0.98 1.26
CA LEU A 63 3.88 -2.05 1.60
C LEU A 63 4.61 -3.41 1.56
N PRO A 64 4.59 -4.19 2.66
CA PRO A 64 5.23 -5.50 2.67
C PRO A 64 4.61 -6.43 1.63
N ASN A 65 5.46 -7.19 0.92
CA ASN A 65 5.04 -8.11 -0.13
C ASN A 65 4.17 -7.47 -1.23
N GLU A 66 4.36 -6.18 -1.52
CA GLU A 66 3.64 -5.42 -2.54
C GLU A 66 3.49 -6.18 -3.87
N ARG A 67 4.52 -6.92 -4.29
CA ARG A 67 4.54 -7.71 -5.52
C ARG A 67 3.43 -8.76 -5.60
N LEU A 68 2.91 -9.25 -4.47
CA LEU A 68 1.78 -10.18 -4.43
C LEU A 68 0.48 -9.53 -4.94
N TYR A 69 0.36 -8.21 -4.79
CA TYR A 69 -0.81 -7.44 -5.21
C TYR A 69 -0.71 -6.97 -6.67
N LEU A 70 0.35 -7.36 -7.40
CA LEU A 70 0.51 -7.10 -8.83
C LEU A 70 0.13 -8.29 -9.71
N LEU A 71 -0.02 -9.46 -9.10
CA LEU A 71 -0.42 -10.68 -9.78
C LEU A 71 -1.95 -10.76 -9.81
N PRO A 72 -2.56 -11.17 -10.94
CA PRO A 72 -4.00 -11.39 -11.03
C PRO A 72 -4.49 -12.53 -10.15
#